data_AF-A0A353HCY9-F1
#
_entry.id   AF-A0A353HCY9-F1
#
_cell.length_a   1.000
_cell.length_b   1.000
_cell.length_c   1.000
_cell.angle_alpha   90.00
_cell.angle_beta   90.00
_cell.angle_gamma   90.00
#
_symmetry.space_group_name_H-M   'P 1'
#
loop_
_entity.id
_entity.type
_entity.pdbx_description
1 polymer ?
#
loop_
_entity_poly.entity_id
_entity_poly.type
_entity_poly.pdbx_seq_one_letter_code
_entity_poly.pdbx_strand_id
1 'polypeptide(L)'
;MCSPLSEMDDGIMDVVLFRSMSLIRFLFCIKHYIKGTHLKLKSIAKKRVYKRAKVVEINAKKEISVCLDGEILKGKHFLITVLHKALNFILPKKSAFLN
;
A
#
# COMPACT_ATOMS: atom_id res chain seq x y z
N MET A 1 6.48 -7.90 2.98
CA MET A 1 6.53 -6.66 2.17
C MET A 1 5.10 -6.28 1.81
N CYS A 2 4.65 -5.04 2.09
CA CYS A 2 3.24 -4.64 1.94
C CYS A 2 2.82 -4.42 0.47
N SER A 3 3.67 -3.79 -0.34
CA SER A 3 3.52 -3.69 -1.79
C SER A 3 4.74 -4.28 -2.50
N PRO A 4 4.71 -5.56 -2.91
CA PRO A 4 5.86 -6.24 -3.50
C PRO A 4 6.11 -5.90 -4.97
N LEU A 5 5.27 -5.05 -5.57
CA LEU A 5 5.35 -4.65 -6.98
C LEU A 5 5.62 -3.14 -7.13
N SER A 6 5.92 -2.45 -6.02
CA SER A 6 6.10 -0.99 -6.02
C SER A 6 7.41 -0.61 -6.68
N GLU A 7 7.35 0.42 -7.51
CA GLU A 7 8.49 1.14 -8.07
C GLU A 7 8.58 2.50 -7.37
N MET A 8 9.78 2.93 -6.97
CA MET A 8 9.95 4.07 -6.06
C MET A 8 9.86 5.43 -6.75
N ASP A 9 10.11 5.47 -8.06
CA ASP A 9 10.40 6.68 -8.82
C ASP A 9 9.51 6.82 -10.05
N ASP A 10 8.51 5.95 -10.23
CA ASP A 10 7.54 5.99 -11.32
C ASP A 10 6.47 7.08 -11.16
N GLY A 11 6.36 7.66 -9.95
CA GLY A 11 5.33 8.65 -9.61
C GLY A 11 3.93 8.08 -9.46
N ILE A 12 3.78 6.79 -9.15
CA ILE A 12 2.49 6.15 -8.95
C ILE A 12 2.46 5.43 -7.60
N MET A 13 1.34 5.56 -6.88
CA MET A 13 1.15 4.89 -5.60
C MET A 13 0.43 3.56 -5.79
N ASP A 14 0.92 2.54 -5.08
CA ASP A 14 0.25 1.25 -4.96
C ASP A 14 -0.84 1.28 -3.89
N VAL A 15 -2.03 0.85 -4.28
CA VAL A 15 -3.22 0.79 -3.44
C VAL A 15 -3.61 -0.67 -3.23
N VAL A 16 -3.33 -1.21 -2.05
CA VAL A 16 -3.65 -2.58 -1.67
C VAL A 16 -4.78 -2.57 -0.64
N LEU A 17 -5.96 -3.05 -1.03
CA LEU A 17 -7.13 -3.17 -0.15
C LEU A 17 -7.54 -4.63 0.00
N PHE A 18 -7.87 -5.00 1.24
CA PHE A 18 -8.50 -6.27 1.57
C PHE A 18 -9.90 -6.07 2.13
N ARG A 19 -10.88 -6.73 1.51
CA ARG A 19 -12.22 -6.85 2.07
C ARG A 19 -12.19 -7.71 3.33
N SER A 20 -13.15 -7.44 4.22
CA SER A 20 -13.32 -8.19 5.46
C SER A 20 -13.33 -9.71 5.22
N MET A 21 -12.67 -10.43 6.13
CA MET A 21 -12.54 -11.88 6.10
C MET A 21 -12.49 -12.45 7.51
N SER A 22 -12.75 -13.76 7.63
CA SER A 22 -12.67 -14.45 8.92
C SER A 22 -11.23 -14.46 9.45
N LEU A 23 -11.09 -14.56 10.77
CA LEU A 23 -9.79 -14.60 11.45
C LEU A 23 -8.90 -15.74 10.93
N ILE A 24 -9.46 -16.94 10.71
CA ILE A 24 -8.72 -18.10 10.17
C ILE A 24 -8.13 -17.76 8.79
N ARG A 25 -8.90 -17.12 7.92
CA ARG A 25 -8.43 -16.72 6.59
C ARG A 25 -7.35 -15.65 6.70
N PHE A 26 -7.52 -14.68 7.59
CA PHE A 26 -6.51 -13.66 7.85
C PHE A 26 -5.19 -14.29 8.32
N LEU A 27 -5.23 -15.22 9.27
CA LEU A 27 -4.04 -15.95 9.76
C LEU A 27 -3.37 -16.80 8.67
N PHE A 28 -4.12 -17.32 7.70
CA PHE A 28 -3.53 -17.96 6.53
C PHE A 28 -2.81 -16.94 5.63
N CYS A 29 -3.42 -15.75 5.44
CA CYS A 29 -2.89 -14.71 4.55
C CYS A 29 -1.64 -14.02 5.10
N ILE A 30 -1.52 -13.86 6.42
CA ILE A 30 -0.42 -13.11 7.02
C ILE A 30 0.95 -13.71 6.66
N LYS A 31 1.04 -15.05 6.54
CA LYS A 31 2.27 -15.74 6.12
C LYS A 31 2.70 -15.32 4.71
N HIS A 32 1.74 -15.13 3.81
CA HIS A 32 1.99 -14.66 2.45
C HIS A 32 2.32 -13.17 2.39
N TYR A 33 1.68 -12.35 3.24
CA TYR A 33 1.96 -10.92 3.37
C TYR A 33 3.40 -10.64 3.82
N ILE A 34 3.86 -11.35 4.86
CA ILE A 34 5.24 -11.25 5.35
C ILE A 34 6.22 -11.54 4.21
N LYS A 35 5.98 -12.63 3.46
CA LYS A 35 6.77 -13.06 2.31
C LYS A 35 6.59 -12.21 1.04
N GLY A 36 5.67 -11.24 1.01
CA GLY A 36 5.39 -10.43 -0.18
C GLY A 36 4.71 -11.20 -1.34
N THR A 37 4.03 -12.30 -1.06
CA THR A 37 3.34 -13.14 -2.07
C THR A 37 1.81 -13.03 -2.04
N HIS A 38 1.26 -12.23 -1.14
CA HIS A 38 -0.19 -12.00 -0.96
C HIS A 38 -0.88 -11.45 -2.21
N LEU A 39 -0.16 -10.73 -3.09
CA LEU A 39 -0.70 -10.25 -4.38
C LEU A 39 -0.81 -11.36 -5.44
N LYS A 40 -0.13 -12.50 -5.27
CA LYS A 40 -0.21 -13.65 -6.19
C LYS A 40 -1.16 -14.74 -5.68
N LEU A 41 -1.60 -14.65 -4.43
CA LEU A 41 -2.42 -15.67 -3.77
C LEU A 41 -3.85 -15.70 -4.34
N LYS A 42 -4.19 -16.79 -5.05
CA LYS A 42 -5.50 -16.96 -5.73
C LYS A 42 -6.67 -17.08 -4.74
N SER A 43 -6.48 -17.71 -3.59
CA SER A 43 -7.55 -17.96 -2.60
C SER A 43 -8.16 -16.69 -2.01
N ILE A 44 -7.47 -15.55 -2.12
CA ILE A 44 -7.97 -14.24 -1.67
C ILE A 44 -8.18 -13.23 -2.80
N ALA A 45 -8.01 -13.63 -4.06
CA ALA A 45 -8.12 -12.72 -5.20
C ALA A 45 -9.46 -11.97 -5.22
N LYS A 46 -10.59 -12.64 -4.92
CA LYS A 46 -11.93 -12.02 -4.86
C LYS A 46 -12.11 -11.01 -3.72
N LYS A 47 -11.25 -11.05 -2.70
CA LYS A 47 -11.28 -10.13 -1.54
C LYS A 47 -10.19 -9.08 -1.61
N ARG A 48 -9.31 -9.13 -2.60
CA ARG A 48 -8.20 -8.22 -2.77
C ARG A 48 -8.48 -7.24 -3.89
N VAL A 49 -8.15 -5.99 -3.67
CA VAL A 49 -8.05 -4.99 -4.73
C VAL A 49 -6.61 -4.51 -4.73
N TYR A 50 -6.00 -4.51 -5.92
CA TYR A 50 -4.71 -3.89 -6.19
C TYR A 50 -4.90 -2.90 -7.33
N LYS A 51 -4.49 -1.66 -7.11
CA LYS A 51 -4.54 -0.59 -8.11
C LYS A 51 -3.27 0.26 -8.00
N ARG A 52 -2.91 0.88 -9.11
CA ARG A 52 -1.87 1.91 -9.20
C ARG A 52 -2.58 3.23 -9.50
N ALA A 53 -2.33 4.27 -8.71
CA ALA A 53 -3.01 5.56 -8.83
C ALA A 53 -2.11 6.73 -8.41
N LYS A 54 -2.30 7.90 -9.02
CA LYS A 54 -1.64 9.15 -8.61
C LYS A 54 -2.43 9.91 -7.53
N VAL A 55 -3.74 9.66 -7.48
CA VAL A 55 -4.68 10.27 -6.54
C VAL A 55 -5.55 9.16 -5.96
N VAL A 56 -5.67 9.14 -4.64
CA VAL A 56 -6.55 8.23 -3.91
C VAL A 56 -7.41 9.03 -2.96
N GLU A 57 -8.71 8.83 -3.08
CA GLU A 57 -9.69 9.44 -2.20
C GLU A 57 -10.37 8.34 -1.37
N ILE A 58 -10.34 8.50 -0.04
CA ILE A 58 -10.97 7.57 0.90
C ILE A 58 -12.12 8.29 1.57
N ASN A 59 -13.34 7.78 1.35
CA ASN A 59 -14.57 8.25 1.95
C ASN A 59 -15.14 7.17 2.87
N ALA A 60 -15.20 7.42 4.17
CA ALA A 60 -15.67 6.48 5.17
C ALA A 60 -17.00 6.94 5.80
N LYS A 61 -17.93 5.98 5.98
CA LYS A 61 -19.23 6.24 6.62
C LYS A 61 -19.10 6.67 8.09
N LYS A 62 -18.03 6.22 8.75
CA LYS A 62 -17.69 6.53 10.15
C LYS A 62 -16.25 7.00 10.19
N GLU A 63 -15.88 7.68 11.27
CA GLU A 63 -14.49 8.06 11.49
C GLU A 63 -13.60 6.82 11.53
N ILE A 64 -12.50 6.87 10.80
CA ILE A 64 -11.48 5.82 10.77
C ILE A 64 -10.14 6.42 11.23
N SER A 65 -9.27 5.56 11.74
CA SER A 65 -7.89 5.91 12.04
C SER A 65 -6.99 5.45 10.90
N VAL A 66 -6.08 6.32 10.47
CA VAL A 66 -5.07 6.06 9.44
C VAL A 66 -3.70 6.27 10.07
N CYS A 67 -2.79 5.35 9.80
CA CYS A 67 -1.39 5.50 10.18
C CYS A 67 -0.61 6.09 9.00
N LEU A 68 0.08 7.21 9.22
CA LEU A 68 0.97 7.87 8.27
C LEU A 68 2.37 7.94 8.90
N ASP A 69 3.30 7.13 8.41
CA ASP A 69 4.69 7.07 8.89
C ASP A 69 4.89 6.98 10.42
N GLY A 70 3.93 6.35 11.11
CA GLY A 70 3.96 6.15 12.57
C GLY A 70 3.03 7.09 13.35
N GLU A 71 2.46 8.10 12.71
CA GLU A 71 1.48 9.01 13.30
C GLU A 71 0.05 8.53 13.03
N ILE A 72 -0.85 8.74 14.00
CA ILE A 72 -2.26 8.36 13.85
C ILE A 72 -3.10 9.60 13.55
N LEU A 73 -3.70 9.62 12.36
CA LEU A 73 -4.70 10.59 11.96
C LEU A 73 -6.09 9.99 12.08
N LYS A 74 -7.08 10.80 12.46
CA LYS A 74 -8.49 10.41 12.49
C LYS A 74 -9.30 11.28 11.54
N GLY A 75 -10.20 10.66 10.81
CA GLY A 75 -11.04 11.37 9.86
C GLY A 75 -12.03 10.47 9.15
N LYS A 76 -12.95 11.10 8.43
CA LYS A 76 -13.89 10.41 7.53
C LYS A 76 -13.49 10.52 6.06
N HIS A 77 -12.63 11.47 5.74
CA HIS A 77 -12.19 11.79 4.39
C HIS A 77 -10.69 11.96 4.36
N PHE A 78 -10.03 11.34 3.37
CA PHE A 78 -8.61 11.48 3.12
C PHE A 78 -8.39 11.59 1.62
N LEU A 79 -7.63 12.60 1.21
CA LEU A 79 -7.14 12.76 -0.15
C LEU A 79 -5.62 12.58 -0.14
N ILE A 80 -5.13 11.55 -0.83
CA ILE A 80 -3.71 11.25 -0.94
C ILE A 80 -3.28 11.46 -2.39
N THR A 81 -2.22 12.25 -2.59
CA THR A 81 -1.68 12.58 -3.91
C THR A 81 -0.18 12.35 -3.95
N VAL A 82 0.31 11.79 -5.06
CA VAL A 82 1.75 11.61 -5.27
C VAL A 82 2.39 12.90 -5.79
N LEU A 83 3.41 13.38 -5.10
CA LEU A 83 4.30 14.43 -5.60
C LEU A 83 5.54 13.76 -6.20
N HIS A 84 5.51 13.54 -7.52
CA HIS A 84 6.59 12.84 -8.23
C HIS A 84 7.89 13.64 -8.17
N LYS A 85 8.99 13.00 -7.72
CA LYS A 85 10.34 13.59 -7.62
C LYS A 85 10.38 14.90 -6.82
N ALA A 86 9.56 15.00 -5.78
CA ALA A 86 9.49 16.20 -4.93
C ALA A 86 10.76 16.44 -4.09
N LEU A 87 11.58 15.41 -3.88
CA LEU A 87 12.80 15.46 -3.08
C LEU A 87 13.98 14.88 -3.86
N ASN A 88 15.16 15.45 -3.62
CA ASN A 88 16.43 14.93 -4.11
C ASN A 88 17.12 14.17 -2.98
N PHE A 89 17.48 12.91 -3.22
CA PHE A 89 18.17 12.07 -2.24
C PHE A 89 19.64 11.86 -2.62
N ILE A 90 20.54 11.87 -1.64
CA ILE A 90 21.92 11.42 -1.81
C ILE A 90 21.94 9.89 -1.65
N LEU A 91 22.29 9.18 -2.72
CA LEU A 91 22.32 7.72 -2.73
C LEU A 91 23.75 7.18 -2.59
N PRO A 92 23.95 6.01 -1.94
CA PRO A 92 25.22 5.31 -1.98
C PRO A 92 25.59 4.93 -3.43
N LYS A 93 26.88 4.97 -3.77
CA LYS A 93 27.37 4.66 -5.14
C LYS A 93 26.87 3.31 -5.70
N LYS A 94 26.64 2.31 -4.84
CA LYS A 94 26.15 0.98 -5.26
C LYS A 94 24.64 0.94 -5.53
N SER A 95 23.88 1.91 -5.02
CA SER A 95 22.42 1.99 -5.15
C SER A 95 21.96 2.91 -6.28
N ALA A 96 22.88 3.65 -6.90
CA ALA A 96 22.62 4.63 -7.95
C ALA A 96 22.19 4.03 -9.32
N PHE A 97 22.03 2.71 -9.42
CA PHE A 97 21.60 2.00 -10.64
C PHE A 97 20.11 1.64 -10.66
N LEU A 98 19.34 2.13 -9.69
CA LEU A 98 17.87 2.11 -9.76
C LEU A 98 17.46 3.30 -10.66
N ASN A 99 17.46 3.07 -11.97
CA ASN A 99 16.90 3.94 -13.00
C ASN A 99 15.62 3.32 -13.56
#